data_AF-A0A1B6INI9-F1
#
_entry.id   AF-A0A1B6INI9-F1
#
_cell.length_a   1.000
_cell.length_b   1.000
_cell.length_c   1.000
_cell.angle_alpha   90.00
_cell.angle_beta   90.00
_cell.angle_gamma   90.00
#
_symmetry.space_group_name_H-M   'P 1'
#
loop_
_entity.id
_entity.type
_entity.pdbx_description
1 polymer ?
#
loop_
_entity_poly.entity_id
_entity_poly.type
_entity_poly.pdbx_seq_one_letter_code
_entity_poly.pdbx_strand_id
1 'polypeptide(L)'
;YDITLVRLLFRSPRPESFAIYKRTTENSPWVPFQFYSASCRDTYGLPDTKDPRTPAPREGEETRALCTSEYSDISPLTGGQVPFSTLENRPSNYKFDSSPELQEWVTATDIRITLDRLNTFGDEVFWDPQVLRSYYYAIIDFFVGARCKCNGH
;
A
#
# COMPACT_ATOMS: atom_id res chain seq x y z
N TYR A 1 -9.27 13.31 7.97
CA TYR A 1 -9.13 12.24 8.99
C TYR A 1 -7.66 11.97 9.23
N ASP A 2 -7.29 11.50 10.43
CA ASP A 2 -5.98 10.88 10.68
C ASP A 2 -6.13 9.38 10.47
N ILE A 3 -5.52 8.87 9.40
CA ILE A 3 -5.58 7.46 8.99
C ILE A 3 -4.55 6.66 9.79
N THR A 4 -4.98 5.57 10.41
CA THR A 4 -4.12 4.67 11.19
C THR A 4 -3.83 3.37 10.46
N LEU A 5 -4.83 2.82 9.76
CA LEU A 5 -4.74 1.53 9.09
C LEU A 5 -5.54 1.55 7.79
N VAL A 6 -4.98 1.03 6.71
CA VAL A 6 -5.75 0.58 5.54
C VAL A 6 -5.59 -0.92 5.42
N ARG A 7 -6.68 -1.66 5.23
CA ARG A 7 -6.64 -3.12 5.09
C ARG A 7 -7.50 -3.57 3.93
N LEU A 8 -6.92 -4.40 3.08
CA LEU A 8 -7.61 -5.07 1.98
C LEU A 8 -7.65 -6.57 2.25
N LEU A 9 -8.81 -7.18 2.01
CA LEU A 9 -8.99 -8.63 2.01
C LEU A 9 -9.40 -9.06 0.61
N PHE A 10 -8.60 -9.89 -0.04
CA PHE A 10 -8.84 -10.35 -1.40
C PHE A 10 -9.59 -11.69 -1.44
N ARG A 11 -10.53 -11.80 -2.38
CA ARG A 11 -11.15 -13.07 -2.79
C ARG A 11 -10.30 -13.78 -3.83
N SER A 12 -9.72 -13.02 -4.75
CA SER A 12 -8.71 -13.50 -5.68
C SER A 12 -7.36 -13.64 -4.95
N PRO A 13 -6.31 -14.18 -5.62
CA PRO A 13 -4.94 -13.90 -5.21
C PRO A 13 -4.70 -12.39 -5.11
N ARG A 14 -3.72 -12.00 -4.29
CA ARG A 14 -3.30 -10.60 -4.21
C ARG A 14 -2.64 -10.18 -5.53
N PRO A 15 -2.76 -8.89 -5.93
CA PRO A 15 -2.01 -8.38 -7.07
C PRO A 15 -0.51 -8.57 -6.86
N GLU A 16 0.23 -8.80 -7.94
CA GLU A 16 1.69 -8.78 -7.86
C GLU A 16 2.16 -7.34 -7.61
N SER A 17 1.56 -6.35 -8.27
CA SER A 17 1.83 -4.93 -8.06
C SER A 17 0.55 -4.14 -7.88
N PHE A 18 0.53 -3.32 -6.83
CA PHE A 18 -0.57 -2.41 -6.52
C PHE A 18 -0.08 -1.27 -5.61
N ALA A 19 -0.87 -0.21 -5.51
CA ALA A 19 -0.49 0.95 -4.71
C ALA A 19 -1.69 1.59 -3.98
N ILE A 20 -1.39 2.22 -2.86
CA ILE A 20 -2.31 3.03 -2.07
C ILE A 20 -1.91 4.49 -2.26
N TYR A 21 -2.87 5.32 -2.63
CA TYR A 21 -2.73 6.77 -2.74
C TYR A 21 -3.69 7.46 -1.78
N LYS A 22 -3.35 8.69 -1.41
CA LYS A 22 -4.22 9.56 -0.62
C LYS A 22 -4.31 10.96 -1.21
N ARG A 23 -5.33 11.70 -0.78
CA ARG A 23 -5.41 13.16 -0.89
C ARG A 23 -5.46 13.76 0.51
N THR A 24 -4.82 14.91 0.72
CA THR A 24 -4.86 15.63 2.01
C THR A 24 -6.01 16.63 2.09
N THR A 25 -6.51 17.06 0.93
CA THR A 25 -7.73 17.86 0.75
C THR A 25 -8.47 17.37 -0.51
N GLU A 26 -9.77 17.60 -0.61
CA GLU A 26 -10.62 17.10 -1.72
C GLU A 26 -10.05 17.44 -3.12
N ASN A 27 -9.42 18.60 -3.25
CA ASN A 27 -8.87 19.12 -4.50
C ASN A 27 -7.35 18.94 -4.66
N SER A 28 -6.67 18.37 -3.66
CA SER A 28 -5.23 18.10 -3.75
C SER A 28 -4.91 17.00 -4.77
N PRO A 29 -3.70 16.98 -5.36
CA PRO A 29 -3.27 15.86 -6.18
C PRO A 29 -3.23 14.57 -5.36
N TRP A 30 -3.37 13.44 -6.04
CA TRP A 30 -3.13 12.14 -5.42
C TRP A 30 -1.63 12.00 -5.12
N VAL A 31 -1.30 11.76 -3.86
CA VAL A 31 0.08 11.46 -3.43
C VAL A 31 0.19 9.99 -3.06
N PRO A 32 1.34 9.34 -3.35
CA PRO A 32 1.56 7.96 -2.95
C PRO A 32 1.56 7.80 -1.43
N PHE A 33 0.90 6.75 -0.95
CA PHE A 33 0.87 6.39 0.47
C PHE A 33 1.73 5.14 0.73
N GLN A 34 1.57 4.11 -0.11
CA GLN A 34 2.33 2.86 -0.01
C GLN A 34 2.33 2.12 -1.35
N PHE A 35 3.45 1.48 -1.68
CA PHE A 35 3.58 0.59 -2.83
C PHE A 35 3.79 -0.85 -2.40
N TYR A 36 3.26 -1.77 -3.18
CA TYR A 36 3.47 -3.20 -3.03
C TYR A 36 3.82 -3.78 -4.40
N SER A 37 4.97 -4.43 -4.51
CA SER A 37 5.41 -5.07 -5.75
C SER A 37 6.48 -6.13 -5.45
N ALA A 38 6.42 -7.28 -6.11
CA ALA A 38 7.52 -8.24 -6.07
C ALA A 38 8.77 -7.71 -6.84
N SER A 39 8.58 -6.66 -7.64
CA SER A 39 9.63 -5.98 -8.42
C SER A 39 9.54 -4.45 -8.22
N CYS A 40 9.58 -4.01 -6.96
CA CYS A 40 9.52 -2.59 -6.57
C CYS A 40 10.39 -1.65 -7.41
N ARG A 41 11.63 -2.08 -7.73
CA ARG A 41 12.58 -1.27 -8.49
C ARG A 41 12.15 -1.08 -9.93
N ASP A 42 11.65 -2.13 -10.57
CA ASP A 42 11.28 -2.10 -11.98
C ASP A 42 9.89 -1.47 -12.18
N THR A 43 8.95 -1.74 -11.26
CA THR A 43 7.57 -1.27 -11.36
C THR A 43 7.40 0.18 -10.89
N TYR A 44 8.01 0.55 -9.76
CA TYR A 44 7.80 1.86 -9.13
C TYR A 44 9.09 2.68 -8.96
N GLY A 45 10.24 2.18 -9.41
CA GLY A 45 11.52 2.89 -9.26
C GLY A 45 12.03 2.97 -7.81
N LEU A 46 11.45 2.20 -6.89
CA LEU A 46 11.75 2.26 -5.46
C LEU A 46 12.51 1.01 -5.00
N PRO A 47 13.43 1.14 -4.01
CA PRO A 47 14.02 -0.03 -3.40
C PRO A 47 12.97 -0.79 -2.59
N ASP A 48 13.07 -2.12 -2.58
CA ASP A 48 12.24 -2.98 -1.72
C ASP A 48 12.74 -2.89 -0.27
N THR A 49 11.85 -2.58 0.67
CA THR A 49 12.16 -2.54 2.11
C THR A 49 12.51 -3.91 2.69
N LYS A 50 12.18 -5.01 2.01
CA LYS A 50 12.60 -6.36 2.42
C LYS A 50 14.06 -6.67 2.03
N ASP A 51 14.67 -5.90 1.11
CA ASP A 51 16.10 -6.07 0.80
C ASP A 51 16.94 -5.58 1.99
N PRO A 52 17.79 -6.44 2.61
CA PRO A 52 18.63 -6.06 3.75
C PRO A 52 19.58 -4.90 3.48
N ARG A 53 19.84 -4.57 2.20
CA ARG A 53 20.69 -3.45 1.78
C ARG A 53 19.93 -2.13 1.71
N THR A 54 18.59 -2.16 1.74
CA THR A 54 17.77 -0.95 1.74
C THR A 54 17.81 -0.32 3.14
N PRO A 55 18.34 0.90 3.29
CA PRO A 55 18.34 1.55 4.58
C PRO A 55 16.91 1.88 5.03
N ALA A 56 16.65 1.72 6.32
CA ALA A 56 15.43 2.22 6.92
C ALA A 56 15.28 3.74 6.70
N PRO A 57 14.05 4.28 6.58
CA PRO A 57 13.84 5.72 6.54
C PRO A 57 14.51 6.41 7.71
N ARG A 58 15.03 7.62 7.47
CA ARG A 58 15.64 8.47 8.51
C ARG A 58 14.66 9.57 8.91
N GLU A 59 14.93 10.24 10.04
CA GLU A 59 14.20 11.46 10.39
C GLU A 59 14.33 12.48 9.24
N GLY A 60 13.22 13.11 8.86
CA GLY A 60 13.11 13.97 7.66
C GLY A 60 12.70 13.24 6.37
N GLU A 61 12.66 11.90 6.36
CA GLU A 61 12.10 11.09 5.27
C GLU A 61 10.73 10.47 5.64
N GLU A 62 10.08 11.04 6.66
CA GLU A 62 8.87 10.48 7.27
C GLU A 62 7.68 10.41 6.30
N THR A 63 7.62 11.31 5.32
CA THR A 63 6.50 11.45 4.38
C THR A 63 6.70 10.73 3.04
N ARG A 64 7.81 9.98 2.86
CA ARG A 64 8.03 9.24 1.61
C ARG A 64 7.25 7.92 1.61
N ALA A 65 6.58 7.62 0.51
CA ALA A 65 5.99 6.29 0.31
C ALA A 65 7.10 5.24 0.17
N LEU A 66 6.89 4.08 0.78
CA LEU A 66 7.80 2.94 0.70
C LEU A 66 7.26 1.90 -0.28
N CYS A 67 8.11 0.98 -0.71
CA CYS A 67 7.72 -0.19 -1.49
C CYS A 67 8.18 -1.47 -0.80
N THR A 68 7.30 -2.46 -0.71
CA THR A 68 7.61 -3.78 -0.12
C THR A 68 7.06 -4.91 -0.98
N SER A 69 7.79 -6.02 -1.07
CA SER A 69 7.33 -7.25 -1.73
C SER A 69 6.50 -8.17 -0.82
N GLU A 70 6.38 -7.86 0.47
CA GLU A 70 5.82 -8.75 1.50
C GLU A 70 4.42 -9.30 1.20
N TYR A 71 3.58 -8.52 0.50
CA TYR A 71 2.20 -8.90 0.20
C TYR A 71 1.93 -9.05 -1.31
N SER A 72 3.00 -9.23 -2.08
CA SER A 72 2.94 -9.36 -3.54
C SER A 72 3.05 -10.81 -4.04
N ASP A 73 3.23 -11.78 -3.15
CA ASP A 73 3.19 -13.20 -3.52
C ASP A 73 1.76 -13.67 -3.81
N ILE A 74 1.63 -14.60 -4.76
CA ILE A 74 0.35 -15.17 -5.23
C ILE A 74 -0.38 -15.94 -4.14
N SER A 75 0.33 -16.53 -3.17
CA SER A 75 -0.28 -17.22 -2.05
C SER A 75 -0.74 -16.23 -0.98
N PRO A 76 -1.88 -16.44 -0.31
CA PRO A 76 -2.88 -17.47 -0.60
C PRO A 76 -3.76 -17.09 -1.80
N LEU A 77 -4.31 -18.10 -2.49
CA LEU A 77 -5.17 -17.87 -3.67
C LEU A 77 -6.53 -17.24 -3.35
N THR A 78 -6.94 -17.25 -2.08
CA THR A 78 -8.10 -16.54 -1.56
C THR A 78 -7.84 -16.16 -0.11
N GLY A 79 -8.45 -15.08 0.36
CA GLY A 79 -8.31 -14.61 1.74
C GLY A 79 -6.99 -13.92 2.03
N GLY A 80 -6.23 -13.55 0.98
CA GLY A 80 -5.01 -12.78 1.11
C GLY A 80 -5.31 -11.41 1.73
N GLN A 81 -4.66 -11.10 2.85
CA GLN A 81 -4.79 -9.81 3.53
C GLN A 81 -3.58 -8.94 3.28
N VAL A 82 -3.83 -7.64 3.17
CA VAL A 82 -2.80 -6.61 3.05
C VAL A 82 -3.09 -5.52 4.08
N PRO A 83 -2.41 -5.52 5.23
CA PRO A 83 -2.42 -4.39 6.15
C PRO A 83 -1.42 -3.31 5.71
N PHE A 84 -1.82 -2.07 5.86
CA PHE A 84 -0.96 -0.89 5.74
C PHE A 84 -1.12 -0.03 7.00
N SER A 85 -0.13 -0.08 7.88
CA SER A 85 -0.06 0.78 9.07
C SER A 85 0.70 2.05 8.71
N THR A 86 0.07 3.22 8.89
CA THR A 86 0.62 4.49 8.38
C THR A 86 1.91 4.92 9.09
N LEU A 87 2.09 4.52 10.35
CA LEU A 87 3.25 4.86 11.19
C LEU A 87 4.30 3.73 11.26
N GLU A 88 4.07 2.60 10.60
CA GLU A 88 5.04 1.52 10.55
C GLU A 88 6.29 1.95 9.78
N ASN A 89 7.46 1.57 10.31
CA ASN A 89 8.78 1.94 9.76
C ASN A 89 9.03 3.46 9.65
N ARG A 90 8.33 4.26 10.46
CA ARG A 90 8.53 5.70 10.61
C ARG A 90 9.37 6.00 11.86
N PRO A 91 10.59 6.54 11.75
CA PRO A 91 11.45 6.81 12.89
C PRO A 91 10.77 7.62 13.99
N SER A 92 10.01 8.65 13.63
CA SER A 92 9.36 9.55 14.58
C SER A 92 8.04 9.04 15.15
N ASN A 93 7.65 7.77 14.90
CA ASN A 93 6.39 7.20 15.40
C ASN A 93 6.23 7.35 16.92
N TYR A 94 7.28 7.10 17.69
CA TYR A 94 7.25 7.22 19.16
C TYR A 94 7.04 8.67 19.67
N LYS A 95 7.23 9.66 18.79
CA LYS A 95 7.07 11.10 19.06
C LYS A 95 6.06 11.75 18.10
N PHE A 96 5.03 11.00 17.71
CA PHE A 96 3.99 11.45 16.78
C PHE A 96 3.36 12.80 17.16
N ASP A 97 3.06 13.01 18.45
CA ASP A 97 2.42 14.23 18.94
C ASP A 97 3.27 15.49 18.72
N SER A 98 4.59 15.34 18.61
CA SER A 98 5.54 16.43 18.34
C SER A 98 6.14 16.40 16.94
N SER A 99 5.64 15.55 16.04
CA SER A 99 6.08 15.43 14.64
C SER A 99 5.00 15.95 13.67
N PRO A 100 5.09 17.23 13.24
CA PRO A 100 4.16 17.78 12.24
C PRO A 100 4.17 17.00 10.92
N GLU A 101 5.35 16.51 10.52
CA GLU A 101 5.54 15.69 9.31
C GLU A 101 4.70 14.42 9.35
N LEU A 102 4.70 13.70 10.49
CA LEU A 102 3.88 12.50 10.64
C LEU A 102 2.40 12.80 10.79
N GLN A 103 2.04 13.92 11.44
CA GLN A 103 0.66 14.37 11.52
C GLN A 103 0.09 14.69 10.13
N GLU A 104 0.88 15.30 9.26
CA GLU A 104 0.52 15.51 7.86
C GLU A 104 0.51 14.18 7.07
N TRP A 105 1.47 13.30 7.33
CA TRP A 105 1.56 11.97 6.70
C TRP A 105 0.33 11.09 6.95
N VAL A 106 -0.25 11.12 8.15
CA VAL A 106 -1.48 10.35 8.43
C VAL A 106 -2.74 11.05 7.94
N THR A 107 -2.67 12.34 7.59
CA THR A 107 -3.84 13.11 7.17
C THR A 107 -4.29 12.68 5.78
N ALA A 108 -5.57 12.32 5.65
CA ALA A 108 -6.22 12.13 4.37
C ALA A 108 -7.71 12.53 4.38
N THR A 109 -8.20 12.98 3.23
CA THR A 109 -9.63 13.10 2.90
C THR A 109 -10.11 11.91 2.07
N ASP A 110 -9.29 11.49 1.11
CA ASP A 110 -9.62 10.44 0.16
C ASP A 110 -8.51 9.38 0.11
N ILE A 111 -8.90 8.13 -0.08
CA ILE A 111 -7.99 6.99 -0.30
C ILE A 111 -8.34 6.33 -1.63
N ARG A 112 -7.31 5.97 -2.40
CA ARG A 112 -7.45 5.24 -3.67
C ARG A 112 -6.49 4.07 -3.71
N ILE A 113 -6.99 2.94 -4.16
CA ILE A 113 -6.21 1.74 -4.43
C ILE A 113 -6.10 1.59 -5.94
N THR A 114 -4.88 1.38 -6.47
CA THR A 114 -4.66 0.96 -7.86
C THR A 114 -4.19 -0.47 -7.88
N LEU A 115 -4.74 -1.28 -8.78
CA LEU A 115 -4.35 -2.67 -8.97
C LEU A 115 -3.66 -2.76 -10.32
N ASP A 116 -2.33 -2.81 -10.31
CA ASP A 116 -1.51 -2.45 -11.47
C ASP A 116 -1.04 -3.69 -12.24
N ARG A 117 -0.74 -4.80 -11.54
CA ARG A 117 -0.37 -6.09 -12.18
C ARG A 117 -0.89 -7.30 -11.42
N LEU A 118 -1.40 -8.29 -12.15
CA LEU A 118 -1.88 -9.56 -11.61
C LEU A 118 -0.70 -10.46 -11.26
N ASN A 119 -0.87 -11.30 -10.24
CA ASN A 119 -0.05 -12.50 -10.10
C ASN A 119 -0.53 -13.56 -11.09
N THR A 120 0.40 -14.29 -11.70
CA THR A 120 0.12 -15.38 -12.62
C THR A 120 1.00 -16.60 -12.35
N PHE A 121 0.57 -17.77 -12.81
CA PHE A 121 1.37 -19.00 -12.78
C PHE A 121 2.24 -19.18 -14.05
N GLY A 122 2.12 -18.29 -15.03
CA GLY A 122 2.82 -18.35 -16.31
C GLY A 122 2.11 -19.22 -17.37
N ASP A 123 0.92 -19.74 -17.09
CA ASP A 123 0.08 -20.50 -18.02
C ASP A 123 -0.71 -19.60 -18.98
N GLU A 124 -0.77 -18.29 -18.71
CA GLU A 124 -1.39 -17.28 -19.57
C GLU A 124 -0.62 -17.02 -20.87
N VAL A 125 0.64 -17.47 -20.96
CA VAL A 125 1.55 -17.22 -22.10
C VAL A 125 0.97 -17.73 -23.42
N PHE A 126 0.14 -18.78 -23.39
CA PHE A 126 -0.49 -19.35 -24.59
C PHE A 126 -1.81 -18.66 -24.99
N TRP A 127 -2.23 -17.62 -24.26
CA TRP A 127 -3.45 -16.86 -24.52
C TRP A 127 -4.73 -17.72 -24.58
N ASP A 128 -4.75 -18.84 -23.84
CA ASP A 128 -5.94 -19.68 -23.75
C ASP A 128 -7.09 -18.88 -23.10
N PRO A 129 -8.24 -18.72 -23.76
CA PRO A 129 -9.34 -17.93 -23.22
C PRO A 129 -9.89 -18.42 -21.88
N GLN A 130 -9.80 -19.72 -21.58
CA GLN A 130 -10.21 -20.27 -20.29
C GLN A 130 -9.23 -19.88 -19.19
N VAL A 131 -7.92 -19.93 -19.46
CA VAL A 131 -6.87 -19.50 -18.53
C VAL A 131 -7.00 -18.01 -18.23
N LEU A 132 -7.14 -17.17 -19.26
CA LEU A 132 -7.25 -15.72 -19.07
C LEU A 132 -8.47 -15.30 -18.24
N ARG A 133 -9.58 -16.05 -18.31
CA ARG A 133 -10.77 -15.81 -17.49
C ARG A 133 -10.56 -16.14 -16.01
N SER A 134 -9.53 -16.92 -15.67
CA SER A 134 -9.21 -17.26 -14.28
C SER A 134 -8.46 -16.15 -13.54
N TYR A 135 -7.86 -15.20 -14.27
CA TYR A 135 -7.09 -14.09 -13.72
C TYR A 135 -7.93 -12.82 -13.63
N TYR A 136 -8.26 -12.42 -12.41
CA TYR A 136 -9.05 -11.22 -12.12
C TYR A 136 -8.74 -10.71 -10.72
N TYR A 137 -9.09 -9.45 -10.45
CA TYR A 137 -9.08 -8.90 -9.11
C TYR A 137 -10.44 -9.04 -8.45
N ALA A 138 -10.47 -9.49 -7.20
CA ALA A 138 -11.67 -9.48 -6.39
C ALA A 138 -11.33 -9.16 -4.93
N ILE A 139 -11.98 -8.15 -4.38
CA ILE A 139 -11.82 -7.68 -2.99
C ILE A 139 -13.10 -8.02 -2.22
N ILE A 140 -12.95 -8.63 -1.05
CA ILE A 140 -14.03 -8.97 -0.12
C ILE A 140 -14.32 -7.79 0.82
N ASP A 141 -13.27 -7.21 1.39
CA ASP A 141 -13.37 -6.17 2.41
C ASP A 141 -12.31 -5.10 2.15
N PHE A 142 -12.74 -3.84 2.24
CA PHE A 142 -11.87 -2.66 2.18
C PHE A 142 -12.15 -1.82 3.43
N PHE A 143 -11.20 -1.88 4.36
CA PHE A 143 -11.30 -1.24 5.65
C PHE A 143 -10.30 -0.08 5.76
N VAL A 144 -10.77 1.07 6.26
CA VAL A 144 -9.94 2.22 6.60
C VAL A 144 -10.18 2.58 8.06
N GLY A 145 -9.20 2.28 8.90
CA GLY A 145 -9.14 2.71 10.28
C GLY A 145 -8.67 4.16 10.35
N ALA A 146 -9.49 5.03 10.94
CA ALA A 146 -9.18 6.45 11.05
C ALA A 146 -9.89 7.10 12.24
N ARG A 147 -9.37 8.23 12.69
CA ARG A 147 -10.04 9.15 13.63
C ARG A 147 -10.32 10.48 12.93
N CYS A 148 -11.38 11.17 13.37
CA CYS A 148 -11.61 12.53 12.88
C CYS A 148 -10.42 13.42 13.29
N LYS A 149 -9.93 14.24 12.36
CA LYS A 149 -8.81 15.14 12.63
C LYS A 149 -9.36 16.42 13.25
N CYS A 150 -9.34 16.49 14.58
CA CYS A 150 -9.75 17.67 15.35
C CYS A 150 -8.59 18.33 16.12
N ASN A 151 -7.35 17.88 15.90
CA ASN A 151 -6.14 18.37 16.56
C ASN A 151 -6.22 18.36 18.11
N GLY A 152 -6.99 17.42 18.69
CA GLY A 152 -7.15 17.29 20.14
C GLY A 152 -8.26 18.16 20.76
N HIS A 153 -9.09 18.81 19.93
CA HIS A 153 -10.28 19.56 20.34
C HIS A 153 -11.58 18.85 19.93
#